data_AF-A0AAW1P6F0-F1
#
_entry.id   AF-A0AAW1P6F0-F1
#
_cell.length_a   1.000
_cell.length_b   1.000
_cell.length_c   1.000
_cell.angle_alpha   90.00
_cell.angle_beta   90.00
_cell.angle_gamma   90.00
#
_symmetry.space_group_name_H-M   'P 1'
#
loop_
_entity.id
_entity.type
_entity.pdbx_description
1 polymer ?
#
loop_
_entity_poly.entity_id
_entity_poly.type
_entity_poly.pdbx_seq_one_letter_code
_entity_poly.pdbx_strand_id
1 'polypeptide(L)'
;MLRWARIDAQDQGVANFGLPMTVKPTFRNEDELWGFTVAVHNREGDVLTELSVRMDNETTTRREHVGRGADGFPLLKGEVLEVEGKNLEIRKIDENPVDERLRSVIKSFCQALLQAINRYYAFGSPFVDDSQ
;
A
#
# COMPACT_ATOMS: atom_id res chain seq x y z
N MET A 1 -5.99 -1.32 3.46
CA MET A 1 -4.93 -0.30 3.27
C MET A 1 -5.43 1.12 3.08
N LEU A 2 -6.35 1.41 2.15
CA LEU A 2 -6.87 2.78 1.93
C LEU A 2 -7.37 3.48 3.22
N ARG A 3 -8.10 2.75 4.07
CA ARG A 3 -8.58 3.29 5.36
C ARG A 3 -7.43 3.71 6.29
N TRP A 4 -6.38 2.90 6.37
CA TRP A 4 -5.18 3.22 7.15
C TRP A 4 -4.51 4.48 6.60
N ALA A 5 -4.34 4.58 5.28
CA ALA A 5 -3.74 5.76 4.67
C ALA A 5 -4.54 7.04 4.96
N ARG A 6 -5.88 6.99 4.96
CA ARG A 6 -6.70 8.14 5.35
C ARG A 6 -6.46 8.56 6.81
N ILE A 7 -6.36 7.62 7.74
CA ILE A 7 -6.15 7.94 9.15
C ILE A 7 -4.73 8.45 9.39
N ASP A 8 -3.72 7.66 9.01
CA ASP A 8 -2.33 7.93 9.37
C ASP A 8 -1.71 9.05 8.53
N ALA A 9 -2.05 9.13 7.24
CA ALA A 9 -1.49 10.13 6.32
C ALA A 9 -2.40 11.33 6.12
N GLN A 10 -3.68 11.14 5.80
CA GLN A 10 -4.55 12.30 5.55
C GLN A 10 -4.90 13.05 6.83
N ASP A 11 -5.40 12.35 7.85
CA ASP A 11 -5.88 12.99 9.07
C ASP A 11 -4.73 13.35 10.01
N GLN A 12 -3.67 12.54 10.04
CA GLN A 12 -2.53 12.68 10.97
C GLN A 12 -1.19 12.97 10.29
N GLY A 13 -1.15 13.27 8.99
CA GLY A 13 0.11 13.37 8.23
C GLY A 13 1.11 14.37 8.79
N VAL A 14 0.65 15.50 9.33
CA VAL A 14 1.54 16.48 9.97
C VAL A 14 2.20 15.91 11.23
N ALA A 15 1.42 15.20 12.07
CA ALA A 15 1.91 14.62 13.31
C ALA A 15 2.82 13.41 13.05
N ASN A 16 2.42 12.54 12.13
CA ASN A 16 3.10 11.27 11.85
C ASN A 16 4.29 11.42 10.90
N PHE A 17 4.20 12.34 9.93
CA PHE A 17 5.16 12.43 8.82
C PHE A 17 5.75 13.85 8.64
N GLY A 18 5.23 14.86 9.34
CA GLY A 18 5.80 16.22 9.37
C GLY A 18 5.31 17.18 8.28
N LEU A 19 4.44 16.72 7.37
CA LEU A 19 3.81 17.53 6.31
C LEU A 19 2.34 17.10 6.10
N PRO A 20 1.44 18.03 5.72
CA PRO A 20 0.07 17.67 5.36
C PRO A 20 0.04 16.76 4.14
N MET A 21 -0.88 15.80 4.13
CA MET A 21 -1.05 14.87 3.01
C MET A 21 -2.53 14.72 2.65
N THR A 22 -2.83 14.44 1.38
CA THR A 22 -4.17 14.10 0.91
C THR A 22 -4.16 12.72 0.29
N VAL A 23 -5.15 11.87 0.61
CA VAL A 23 -5.24 10.50 0.10
C VAL A 23 -6.46 10.34 -0.80
N LYS A 24 -6.23 9.96 -2.07
CA LYS A 24 -7.28 9.68 -3.05
C LYS A 24 -7.26 8.21 -3.46
N PRO A 25 -8.40 7.51 -3.51
CA PRO A 25 -8.44 6.16 -4.04
C PRO A 25 -8.07 6.16 -5.53
N THR A 26 -7.36 5.13 -5.96
CA THR A 26 -7.16 4.84 -7.38
C THR A 26 -7.92 3.56 -7.73
N PHE A 27 -8.73 3.67 -8.77
CA PHE A 27 -9.55 2.57 -9.27
C PHE A 27 -8.98 2.04 -10.58
N ARG A 28 -9.20 0.76 -10.80
CA ARG A 28 -9.05 0.06 -12.06
C ARG A 28 -10.44 -0.17 -12.63
N ASN A 29 -10.61 -0.01 -13.95
CA ASN A 29 -11.87 -0.27 -14.65
C ASN A 29 -13.11 0.33 -13.95
N GLU A 30 -13.06 1.64 -13.68
CA GLU A 30 -14.11 2.48 -13.06
C GLU A 30 -14.55 2.14 -11.62
N ASP A 31 -14.64 0.86 -11.23
CA ASP A 31 -15.23 0.43 -9.95
C ASP A 31 -14.31 -0.44 -9.06
N GLU A 32 -13.19 -0.94 -9.57
CA GLU A 32 -12.31 -1.84 -8.81
C GLU A 32 -11.25 -1.05 -8.04
N LEU A 33 -11.32 -1.00 -6.70
CA LEU A 33 -10.30 -0.33 -5.91
C LEU A 33 -8.93 -1.01 -6.09
N TRP A 34 -7.98 -0.28 -6.66
CA TRP A 34 -6.66 -0.80 -7.02
C TRP A 34 -5.54 -0.31 -6.10
N GLY A 35 -5.72 0.88 -5.52
CA GLY A 35 -4.73 1.49 -4.67
C GLY A 35 -5.16 2.86 -4.19
N PHE A 36 -4.18 3.70 -3.93
CA PHE A 36 -4.40 5.11 -3.62
C PHE A 36 -3.20 5.97 -4.04
N THR A 37 -3.47 7.25 -4.24
CA THR A 37 -2.45 8.28 -4.43
C THR A 37 -2.38 9.14 -3.16
N VAL A 38 -1.16 9.48 -2.76
CA VAL A 38 -0.87 10.37 -1.64
C VAL A 38 -0.19 11.63 -2.18
N ALA A 39 -0.87 12.77 -2.08
CA ALA A 39 -0.27 14.07 -2.35
C ALA A 39 0.33 14.61 -1.05
N VAL A 40 1.59 15.05 -1.08
CA VAL A 40 2.26 15.73 0.05
C VAL A 40 2.24 17.22 -0.22
N HIS A 41 1.82 18.01 0.76
CA HIS A 41 1.68 19.45 0.62
C HIS A 41 2.72 20.20 1.46
N ASN A 42 3.05 21.41 1.04
CA ASN A 42 3.69 22.38 1.93
C ASN A 42 2.64 22.93 2.93
N ARG A 43 3.05 23.85 3.81
CA ARG A 43 2.12 24.48 4.77
C ARG A 43 1.17 25.50 4.12
N GLU A 44 1.46 25.93 2.90
CA GLU A 44 0.69 26.91 2.13
C GLU A 44 -0.40 26.24 1.28
N GLY A 45 -0.34 24.90 1.13
CA GLY A 45 -1.31 24.07 0.42
C GLY A 45 -0.81 23.53 -0.92
N ASP A 46 0.35 23.98 -1.40
CA ASP A 46 0.90 23.51 -2.68
C ASP A 46 1.37 22.07 -2.60
N VAL A 47 1.10 21.31 -3.67
CA VAL A 47 1.55 19.93 -3.80
C VAL A 47 3.06 19.93 -4.06
N LEU A 48 3.81 19.35 -3.15
CA LEU A 48 5.25 19.12 -3.27
C LEU A 48 5.56 17.88 -4.12
N THR A 49 4.80 16.80 -3.92
CA THR A 49 4.93 15.55 -4.69
C THR A 49 3.69 14.70 -4.55
N GLU A 50 3.51 13.75 -5.47
CA GLU A 50 2.50 12.72 -5.44
C GLU A 50 3.14 11.33 -5.50
N LEU A 51 2.68 10.46 -4.61
CA LEU A 51 3.07 9.06 -4.53
C LEU A 51 1.88 8.17 -4.88
N SER A 52 2.05 7.25 -5.82
CA SER A 52 1.10 6.19 -6.10
C SER A 52 1.48 4.94 -5.29
N VAL A 53 0.51 4.39 -4.55
CA VAL A 53 0.60 3.11 -3.85
C VAL A 53 -0.45 2.18 -4.45
N ARG A 54 -0.02 1.18 -5.22
CA ARG A 54 -0.91 0.26 -5.92
C ARG A 54 -0.24 -1.07 -6.17
N MET A 55 -1.05 -2.10 -6.46
CA MET A 55 -0.51 -3.35 -6.95
C MET A 55 0.06 -3.16 -8.37
N ASP A 56 1.11 -3.90 -8.73
CA ASP A 56 1.68 -3.91 -10.07
C ASP A 56 0.77 -4.64 -11.07
N ASN A 57 1.11 -4.56 -12.35
CA ASN A 57 0.36 -5.27 -13.39
C ASN A 57 0.93 -6.68 -13.64
N GLU A 58 1.82 -7.19 -12.79
CA GLU A 58 2.34 -8.55 -12.95
C GLU A 58 1.27 -9.56 -12.54
N THR A 59 1.20 -10.67 -13.27
CA THR A 59 0.34 -11.80 -12.92
C THR A 59 1.08 -12.79 -12.02
N THR A 60 0.36 -13.40 -11.10
CA THR A 60 0.83 -14.52 -10.29
C THR A 60 -0.21 -15.63 -10.33
N THR A 61 0.24 -16.87 -10.15
CA THR A 61 -0.66 -18.03 -10.18
C THR A 61 -1.03 -18.45 -8.76
N ARG A 62 -2.34 -18.47 -8.49
CA ARG A 62 -2.90 -19.04 -7.27
C ARG A 62 -3.45 -20.42 -7.59
N ARG A 63 -3.19 -21.39 -6.70
CA ARG A 63 -3.80 -22.71 -6.74
C ARG A 63 -4.79 -22.86 -5.60
N GLU A 64 -5.87 -23.57 -5.88
CA GLU A 64 -7.03 -23.65 -5.02
C GLU A 64 -6.74 -24.37 -3.69
N HIS A 65 -6.01 -25.49 -3.73
CA HIS A 65 -5.76 -26.30 -2.55
C HIS A 65 -4.35 -26.92 -2.54
N VAL A 66 -3.84 -27.17 -1.33
CA VAL A 66 -2.62 -27.91 -1.11
C VAL A 66 -2.98 -29.32 -0.61
N GLY A 67 -2.73 -30.33 -1.44
CA GLY A 67 -2.97 -31.73 -1.10
C GLY A 67 -1.71 -32.41 -0.57
N ARG A 68 -1.83 -33.67 -0.12
CA ARG A 68 -0.69 -34.50 0.25
C ARG A 68 -0.16 -35.27 -0.97
N GLY A 69 1.14 -35.14 -1.24
CA GLY A 69 1.88 -35.91 -2.24
C GLY A 69 2.16 -37.34 -1.78
N ALA A 70 2.53 -38.20 -2.73
CA ALA A 70 2.82 -39.61 -2.46
C ALA A 70 4.05 -39.82 -1.56
N ASP A 71 4.95 -38.84 -1.55
CA ASP A 71 6.13 -38.70 -0.69
C ASP A 71 5.83 -38.07 0.68
N GLY A 72 4.55 -37.72 0.92
CA GLY A 72 4.13 -37.03 2.14
C GLY A 72 4.35 -35.52 2.12
N PHE A 73 4.96 -34.96 1.08
CA PHE A 73 5.16 -33.52 0.94
C PHE A 73 3.92 -32.82 0.35
N PRO A 74 3.75 -31.50 0.58
CA PRO A 74 2.63 -30.76 0.03
C PRO A 74 2.69 -30.74 -1.52
N LEU A 75 1.59 -31.13 -2.17
CA LEU A 75 1.44 -31.11 -3.61
C LEU A 75 0.30 -30.17 -4.00
N LEU A 76 0.62 -29.14 -4.78
CA LEU A 76 -0.36 -28.14 -5.19
C LEU A 76 -1.36 -28.74 -6.19
N LYS A 77 -2.66 -28.72 -5.87
CA LYS A 77 -3.75 -29.31 -6.67
C LYS A 77 -4.89 -28.30 -6.89
N GLY A 78 -5.78 -28.60 -7.84
CA GLY A 78 -6.94 -27.75 -8.18
C GLY A 78 -6.70 -26.85 -9.39
N GLU A 79 -7.68 -26.00 -9.68
CA GLU A 79 -7.62 -25.03 -10.77
C GLU A 79 -6.51 -24.00 -10.53
N VAL A 80 -5.84 -23.60 -11.62
CA VAL A 80 -4.83 -22.55 -11.60
C VAL A 80 -5.52 -21.25 -11.99
N LEU A 81 -5.60 -20.31 -11.05
CA LEU A 81 -6.14 -18.98 -11.29
C LEU A 81 -4.99 -18.00 -11.48
N GLU A 82 -5.04 -17.22 -12.55
CA GLU A 82 -4.16 -16.06 -12.70
C GLU A 82 -4.76 -14.88 -11.94
N VAL A 83 -3.93 -14.27 -11.09
CA VAL A 83 -4.28 -13.10 -10.29
C VAL A 83 -3.31 -11.99 -10.64
N GLU A 84 -3.83 -10.84 -11.05
CA GLU A 84 -3.05 -9.63 -11.30
C GLU A 84 -2.73 -8.90 -9.99
N GLY A 85 -1.57 -8.26 -9.91
CA GLY A 85 -1.10 -7.62 -8.68
C GLY A 85 -0.25 -8.56 -7.84
N LYS A 86 0.94 -8.87 -8.35
CA LYS A 86 1.91 -9.72 -7.65
C LYS A 86 2.69 -8.94 -6.60
N ASN A 87 3.07 -7.70 -6.89
CA ASN A 87 3.84 -6.86 -5.98
C ASN A 87 3.09 -5.57 -5.64
N LEU A 88 3.29 -5.06 -4.43
CA LEU A 88 2.89 -3.69 -4.09
C LEU A 88 3.99 -2.72 -4.51
N GLU A 89 3.62 -1.72 -5.31
CA GLU A 89 4.53 -0.66 -5.74
C GLU A 89 4.23 0.66 -5.05
N ILE A 90 5.31 1.38 -4.74
CA ILE A 90 5.27 2.78 -4.33
C ILE A 90 6.07 3.57 -5.35
N ARG A 91 5.42 4.46 -6.10
CA ARG A 91 6.06 5.27 -7.14
C ARG A 91 5.79 6.75 -6.93
N LYS A 92 6.82 7.58 -7.07
CA LYS A 92 6.62 9.01 -7.32
C LYS A 92 6.09 9.18 -8.74
N ILE A 93 5.00 9.91 -8.90
CA ILE A 93 4.30 10.06 -10.21
C ILE A 93 4.43 11.45 -10.82
N ASP A 94 5.08 12.37 -10.11
CA ASP A 94 5.39 13.72 -10.60
C ASP A 94 6.90 13.91 -10.83
N GLU A 95 7.29 15.03 -11.43
CA GLU A 95 8.70 15.37 -11.74
C GLU A 95 9.33 16.38 -10.75
N ASN A 96 8.59 16.80 -9.71
CA ASN A 96 9.09 17.80 -8.77
C ASN A 96 10.37 17.32 -8.05
N PRO A 97 11.32 18.22 -7.78
CA PRO A 97 12.52 17.88 -7.05
C PRO A 97 12.20 17.48 -5.60
N VAL A 98 12.93 16.49 -5.09
CA VAL A 98 12.80 16.02 -3.70
C VAL A 98 13.92 16.60 -2.87
N ASP A 99 13.58 17.59 -2.05
CA ASP A 99 14.50 18.14 -1.05
C ASP A 99 14.72 17.18 0.14
N GLU A 100 15.60 17.54 1.06
CA GLU A 100 15.95 16.70 2.21
C GLU A 100 14.76 16.44 3.15
N ARG A 101 13.93 17.46 3.38
CA ARG A 101 12.77 17.34 4.27
C ARG A 101 11.74 16.41 3.66
N LEU A 102 11.41 16.60 2.38
CA LEU A 102 10.47 15.77 1.64
C LEU A 102 10.96 14.34 1.54
N ARG A 103 12.26 14.13 1.34
CA ARG A 103 12.88 12.80 1.39
C ARG A 103 12.64 12.11 2.72
N SER A 104 12.79 12.83 3.83
CA SER A 104 12.50 12.30 5.16
C SER A 104 11.03 11.92 5.32
N VAL A 105 10.10 12.77 4.86
CA VAL A 105 8.65 12.51 4.90
C VAL A 105 8.30 11.25 4.10
N ILE A 106 8.78 11.15 2.85
CA ILE A 106 8.54 9.98 1.98
C ILE A 106 9.08 8.71 2.65
N LYS A 107 10.29 8.76 3.23
CA LYS A 107 10.88 7.61 3.91
C LYS A 107 10.05 7.16 5.12
N SER A 108 9.64 8.09 5.98
CA SER A 108 8.80 7.79 7.14
C SER A 108 7.46 7.19 6.73
N PHE A 109 6.83 7.74 5.68
CA PHE A 109 5.59 7.21 5.12
C PHE A 109 5.76 5.77 4.62
N CYS A 110 6.80 5.48 3.83
CA CYS A 110 7.07 4.13 3.33
C CYS A 110 7.31 3.12 4.48
N GLN A 111 8.01 3.54 5.54
CA GLN A 111 8.24 2.69 6.71
C GLN A 111 6.94 2.38 7.45
N ALA A 112 6.09 3.37 7.69
CA ALA A 112 4.80 3.18 8.34
C ALA A 112 3.86 2.30 7.50
N LEU A 113 3.86 2.51 6.18
CA LEU A 113 3.09 1.69 5.24
C LEU A 113 3.53 0.22 5.30
N LEU A 114 4.83 -0.06 5.29
CA LEU A 114 5.36 -1.41 5.42
C LEU A 114 4.94 -2.07 6.74
N GLN A 115 4.95 -1.34 7.85
CA GLN A 115 4.48 -1.86 9.14
C GLN A 115 2.98 -2.17 9.11
N ALA A 116 2.16 -1.29 8.54
CA ALA A 116 0.73 -1.51 8.40
C ALA A 116 0.40 -2.74 7.53
N ILE A 117 1.17 -2.95 6.45
CA ILE A 117 1.06 -4.14 5.60
C ILE A 117 1.41 -5.40 6.39
N ASN A 118 2.52 -5.39 7.13
CA ASN A 118 2.94 -6.54 7.93
C ASN A 118 1.89 -6.89 8.99
N ARG A 119 1.31 -5.89 9.68
CA ARG A 119 0.20 -6.11 10.63
C ARG A 119 -1.03 -6.69 9.94
N TYR A 120 -1.40 -6.19 8.77
CA TYR A 120 -2.51 -6.73 8.01
C TYR A 120 -2.30 -8.19 7.62
N TYR A 121 -1.09 -8.57 7.16
CA TYR A 121 -0.80 -9.96 6.84
C TYR A 121 -0.74 -10.87 8.09
N ALA A 122 -0.26 -10.36 9.22
CA ALA A 122 -0.16 -11.13 10.46
C ALA A 122 -1.51 -11.33 11.15
N PHE A 123 -2.39 -10.30 11.13
CA PHE A 123 -3.58 -10.24 11.99
C PHE A 123 -4.89 -9.96 11.25
N GLY A 124 -4.86 -9.79 9.92
CA GLY A 124 -6.05 -9.48 9.10
C GLY A 124 -6.51 -8.01 9.19
N SER A 125 -5.84 -7.17 9.99
CA SER A 125 -6.15 -5.75 10.13
C SER A 125 -4.90 -4.96 10.49
N PRO A 126 -4.66 -3.76 9.90
CA PRO A 126 -3.58 -2.88 10.34
C PRO A 126 -3.86 -2.22 11.71
N PHE A 127 -5.11 -2.28 12.19
CA PHE A 127 -5.60 -1.65 13.42
C PHE A 127 -5.76 -2.64 14.58
N VAL A 128 -5.03 -3.75 14.56
CA VAL A 128 -5.19 -4.81 15.57
C VAL A 128 -4.95 -4.30 17.01
N ASP A 129 -4.03 -3.34 17.16
CA ASP A 129 -3.64 -2.76 18.44
C ASP A 129 -4.60 -1.65 18.92
N ASP A 130 -5.47 -1.12 18.06
CA ASP A 130 -6.40 0.00 18.38
C ASP A 130 -7.64 -0.47 19.16
N SER A 131 -7.72 -1.76 19.50
CA SER A 131 -8.82 -2.38 20.22
C SER A 131 -8.57 -2.58 21.73
N GLN A 132 -7.47 -2.02 22.26
CA GLN A 132 -7.06 -2.08 23.67
C GLN A 132 -7.35 -0.78 24.42
#